data_AF-A0A455UCC8-F1
#
_entry.id   AF-A0A455UCC8-F1
#
_cell.length_a   1.000
_cell.length_b   1.000
_cell.length_c   1.000
_cell.angle_alpha   90.00
_cell.angle_beta   90.00
_cell.angle_gamma   90.00
#
_symmetry.space_group_name_H-M   'P 1'
#
loop_
_entity.id
_entity.type
_entity.pdbx_description
1 polymer ?
#
loop_
_entity_poly.entity_id
_entity_poly.type
_entity_poly.pdbx_seq_one_letter_code
_entity_poly.pdbx_strand_id
1 'polypeptide(L)' 'MNNNYLRRFGLLLGAGLVAGSALAEQGDAGRGLLAAATCTACHQADGSGLHVENGESWPRLAGLDAAYIVKQLHDF' A
#
# COMPACT_ATOMS: atom_id res chain seq x y z
N MET A 1 4.88 -50.01 -0.38
CA MET A 1 5.17 -48.57 -0.61
C MET A 1 4.97 -47.83 0.71
N ASN A 2 5.99 -47.15 1.23
CA ASN A 2 6.06 -46.74 2.64
C ASN A 2 5.39 -45.36 2.86
N ASN A 3 4.31 -45.33 3.65
CA ASN A 3 3.41 -44.17 3.82
C ASN A 3 4.06 -42.98 4.58
N ASN A 4 5.27 -43.21 5.11
CA ASN A 4 6.05 -42.22 5.84
C ASN A 4 6.67 -41.15 4.94
N TYR A 5 6.90 -41.44 3.65
CA TYR A 5 7.40 -40.47 2.69
C TYR A 5 6.33 -39.44 2.31
N LEU A 6 5.07 -39.86 2.17
CA LEU A 6 3.95 -38.96 1.87
C LEU A 6 3.68 -37.97 3.02
N ARG A 7 3.74 -38.43 4.28
CA ARG A 7 3.57 -37.55 5.45
C ARG A 7 4.74 -36.58 5.61
N ARG A 8 5.98 -37.01 5.33
CA ARG A 8 7.18 -36.15 5.42
C ARG A 8 7.24 -35.11 4.30
N PHE A 9 6.82 -35.47 3.08
CA PHE A 9 6.71 -34.52 1.97
C PHE A 9 5.59 -33.49 2.19
N GLY A 10 4.43 -33.91 2.69
CA GLY A 10 3.31 -33.01 2.99
C GLY A 10 3.64 -31.97 4.08
N LEU A 11 4.45 -32.35 5.08
CA LEU A 11 4.86 -31.46 6.17
C LEU A 11 5.86 -30.39 5.71
N LEU A 12 6.75 -30.72 4.77
CA LEU A 12 7.71 -29.76 4.20
C LEU A 12 7.06 -28.79 3.20
N LEU A 13 6.02 -29.23 2.46
CA LEU A 13 5.31 -28.38 1.50
C LEU A 13 4.34 -27.39 2.18
N GLY A 14 3.72 -27.78 3.30
CA GLY A 14 2.79 -26.91 4.04
C GLY A 14 3.47 -25.74 4.76
N ALA A 15 4.73 -25.89 5.17
CA ALA A 15 5.47 -24.85 5.89
C ALA A 15 5.94 -23.68 4.99
N GLY A 16 6.09 -23.89 3.68
CA GLY A 16 6.59 -22.87 2.75
C GLY A 16 5.56 -21.78 2.40
N LEU A 17 4.26 -22.08 2.47
CA LEU A 17 3.19 -21.16 2.05
C LEU A 17 2.84 -20.08 3.09
N VAL A 18 3.20 -20.28 4.36
CA VAL A 18 2.87 -19.33 5.45
C VAL A 18 3.91 -18.21 5.61
N ALA A 19 5.10 -18.36 5.01
CA ALA A 19 6.20 -17.41 5.17
C ALA A 19 6.18 -16.20 4.22
N GLY A 20 5.29 -16.17 3.21
CA GLY A 20 5.32 -15.17 2.13
C GLY A 20 4.90 -13.75 2.52
N SER A 21 4.10 -13.58 3.57
CA SER A 21 3.58 -12.28 4.00
C SER A 21 4.43 -11.57 5.06
N ALA A 22 5.46 -12.23 5.60
CA ALA A 22 6.30 -11.68 6.67
C ALA A 22 7.41 -10.72 6.18
N LEU A 23 7.58 -10.57 4.85
CA LEU A 23 8.64 -9.75 4.23
C LEU A 23 8.12 -8.50 3.52
N ALA A 24 6.84 -8.16 3.63
CA ALA A 24 6.37 -6.88 3.13
C ALA A 24 6.97 -5.76 3.99
N GLU A 25 7.87 -4.96 3.43
CA GLU A 25 8.40 -3.78 4.11
C GLU A 25 7.24 -2.88 4.54
N GLN A 26 7.25 -2.48 5.81
CA GLN A 26 6.32 -1.47 6.31
C GLN A 26 6.65 -0.14 5.61
N GLY A 27 5.61 0.56 5.13
CA GLY A 27 5.80 1.86 4.50
C GLY A 27 6.47 2.86 5.45
N ASP A 28 7.40 3.66 4.92
CA ASP A 28 8.08 4.71 5.66
C ASP A 28 7.38 6.07 5.43
N ALA A 29 6.65 6.52 6.45
CA ALA A 29 5.93 7.79 6.41
C ALA A 29 6.84 9.01 6.27
N GLY A 30 8.07 8.96 6.80
CA GLY A 30 9.05 10.05 6.68
C GLY A 30 9.55 10.20 5.26
N ARG A 31 9.88 9.08 4.59
CA ARG A 31 10.20 9.08 3.16
C ARG A 31 8.99 9.49 2.32
N GLY A 32 7.79 9.06 2.69
CA GLY A 32 6.54 9.48 2.07
C GLY A 32 6.34 10.99 2.11
N LEU A 33 6.57 11.63 3.26
CA LEU A 33 6.43 13.08 3.43
C LEU A 33 7.40 13.85 2.52
N LEU A 34 8.66 13.41 2.42
CA LEU A 34 9.63 14.03 1.52
C LEU A 34 9.25 13.88 0.05
N ALA A 35 8.76 12.69 -0.35
CA ALA A 35 8.31 12.44 -1.71
C ALA A 35 7.05 13.25 -2.08
N ALA A 36 6.18 13.52 -1.11
CA ALA A 36 4.91 14.22 -1.32
C ALA A 36 5.04 15.76 -1.39
N ALA A 37 6.26 16.32 -1.32
CA ALA A 37 6.47 17.77 -1.26
C ALA A 37 5.74 18.53 -2.38
N THR A 38 5.81 18.04 -3.63
CA THR A 38 5.13 18.66 -4.79
C THR A 38 3.61 18.49 -4.74
N CYS A 39 3.10 17.41 -4.14
CA CYS A 39 1.68 17.13 -4.03
C CYS A 39 0.95 18.19 -3.19
N THR A 40 1.62 18.74 -2.18
CA THR A 40 1.05 19.72 -1.24
C THR A 40 0.61 21.02 -1.91
N ALA A 41 1.18 21.36 -3.07
CA ALA A 41 0.83 22.57 -3.82
C ALA A 41 -0.66 22.62 -4.20
N CYS A 42 -1.27 21.45 -4.43
CA CYS A 42 -2.66 21.30 -4.80
C CYS A 42 -3.48 20.65 -3.68
N HIS A 43 -2.94 19.58 -3.08
CA HIS A 43 -3.66 18.77 -2.09
C HIS A 43 -3.58 19.30 -0.66
N GLN A 44 -3.00 20.49 -0.46
CA GLN A 44 -2.72 21.12 0.83
C GLN A 44 -1.69 20.34 1.67
N ALA A 45 -1.10 21.01 2.67
CA ALA A 45 -0.02 20.44 3.47
C ALA A 45 -0.46 19.23 4.33
N ASP A 46 -1.72 19.22 4.76
CA ASP A 46 -2.32 18.13 5.54
C ASP A 46 -3.05 17.10 4.65
N GLY A 47 -3.04 17.28 3.33
CA GLY A 47 -3.76 16.42 2.40
C GLY A 47 -5.27 16.64 2.39
N SER A 48 -5.80 17.72 2.99
CA SER A 48 -7.24 18.02 3.02
C SER A 48 -7.85 18.30 1.63
N GLY A 49 -7.02 18.62 0.64
CA GLY A 49 -7.49 19.07 -0.67
C GLY A 49 -8.14 20.45 -0.60
N LEU A 50 -8.68 20.92 -1.72
CA LEU A 50 -9.37 22.20 -1.79
C LEU A 50 -10.51 22.11 -2.78
N HIS A 51 -11.72 22.40 -2.31
CA HIS A 51 -12.88 22.58 -3.15
C HIS A 51 -12.95 24.02 -3.64
N VAL A 52 -13.00 24.20 -4.96
CA VAL A 52 -13.12 25.50 -5.60
C VAL A 52 -14.45 25.53 -6.33
N GLU A 53 -15.37 26.38 -5.88
CA GLU A 53 -16.64 26.59 -6.56
C GLU A 53 -16.38 27.22 -7.94
N ASN A 54 -16.90 26.61 -9.00
CA ASN A 54 -16.70 27.01 -10.41
C ASN A 54 -15.23 26.98 -10.90
N GLY A 55 -14.36 26.22 -10.25
CA GLY A 55 -12.97 26.03 -10.65
C GLY A 55 -12.52 24.57 -10.55
N GLU A 56 -11.24 24.34 -10.83
CA GLU A 56 -10.63 23.02 -10.65
C GLU A 56 -10.48 22.72 -9.15
N SER A 57 -11.15 21.68 -8.68
CA SER A 57 -11.04 21.22 -7.29
C SER A 57 -9.96 20.14 -7.17
N TRP A 58 -9.22 20.15 -6.07
CA TRP A 58 -8.21 19.13 -5.79
C TRP A 58 -8.71 18.20 -4.68
N PRO A 59 -8.77 16.88 -4.91
CA PRO A 59 -9.38 15.96 -3.97
C PRO A 59 -8.54 15.82 -2.70
N ARG A 60 -9.22 15.54 -1.59
CA ARG A 60 -8.61 15.16 -0.32
C ARG A 60 -7.87 13.83 -0.45
N LEU A 61 -6.65 13.78 0.09
CA LEU A 61 -5.86 12.56 0.29
C LEU A 61 -5.91 12.08 1.74
N ALA A 62 -6.06 13.00 2.69
CA ALA A 62 -6.12 12.70 4.12
C ALA A 62 -7.24 11.69 4.44
N GLY A 63 -6.88 10.67 5.22
CA GLY A 63 -7.80 9.63 5.68
C GLY A 63 -8.25 8.62 4.62
N LEU A 64 -7.74 8.70 3.39
CA LEU A 64 -7.97 7.65 2.40
C LEU A 64 -7.13 6.41 2.72
N ASP A 65 -7.64 5.25 2.29
CA ASP A 65 -6.91 4.00 2.39
C ASP A 65 -5.61 4.04 1.56
N ALA A 66 -4.54 3.48 2.09
CA ALA A 66 -3.23 3.51 1.44
C ALA A 66 -3.23 2.73 0.10
N ALA A 67 -3.92 1.58 0.03
CA ALA A 67 -4.01 0.81 -1.20
C ALA A 67 -4.85 1.54 -2.26
N TYR A 68 -5.88 2.29 -1.83
CA TYR A 68 -6.61 3.18 -2.73
C TYR A 68 -5.71 4.26 -3.33
N ILE A 69 -4.91 4.96 -2.52
CA ILE A 69 -3.98 5.99 -3.02
C ILE A 69 -2.97 5.40 -4.02
N VAL A 70 -2.37 4.25 -3.68
CA VAL A 70 -1.43 3.55 -4.58
C VAL A 70 -2.10 3.19 -5.90
N LYS A 71 -3.33 2.67 -5.85
CA LYS A 71 -4.10 2.37 -7.06
C LYS A 71 -4.31 3.61 -7.92
N GLN A 72 -4.75 4.73 -7.33
CA GLN A 72 -4.98 5.97 -8.09
C GLN A 72 -3.68 6.48 -8.74
N LEU A 73 -2.55 6.44 -8.03
CA LEU A 73 -1.26 6.85 -8.60
C LEU A 73 -0.83 6.00 -9.81
N HIS A 74 -1.31 4.76 -9.92
CA HIS A 74 -0.98 3.86 -11.03
C HIS A 74 -1.97 3.94 -12.19
N ASP A 75 -3.20 4.40 -11.94
CA ASP A 75 -4.27 4.43 -12.92
C ASP A 75 -4.38 5.76 -13.70
N PHE A 76 -3.82 6.85 -13.14
CA PHE A 76 -3.84 8.19 -13.72
C PHE A 76 -2.61 8.53 -14.55
#